data_AF-A0A8S9F6Q6-F1
#
_entry.id   AF-A0A8S9F6Q6-F1
#
_cell.length_a   1.000
_cell.length_b   1.000
_cell.length_c   1.000
_cell.angle_alpha   90.00
_cell.angle_beta   90.00
_cell.angle_gamma   90.00
#
_symmetry.space_group_name_H-M   'P 1'
#
loop_
_entity.id
_entity.type
_entity.pdbx_description
1 polymer ?
#
loop_
_entity_poly.entity_id
_entity_poly.type
_entity_poly.pdbx_seq_one_letter_code
_entity_poly.pdbx_strand_id
1 'polypeptide(L)'
;LSVGVYLLGKYGQKKIREIQEREAAEYIAQARRQYHFESNQRTCNMTVLSMLPTLRDALMHQLNSESLTSLLKNRPANKLEIWEDLKIISFTRSIVAVYSTCMLVVLLRVQLNIIGGYIYLDNAALCKNGTTPLAPPEVQQQYLSSIQHLLGDGLTELITIVKQAVHKVFGSISLKHTLSLLELEQKLKDIRKVVEHKDSGQIASYSPLCHYLMPDEENPLATQACGLTERDIATIKLLNETRDMLESPDFSTVLSTCLNRGFSQLLDNMAEFFRPTEQDLSQNGSVNSLSSVSLPLAKIIPIINGQIHSVCSETPSHFVQDLLMMEQVKDFAANVYEAFSTPQQLEK
;
A
#
# COMPACT_ATOMS: atom_id res chain seq x y z
N LEU A 1 68.58 12.57 14.79
CA LEU A 1 67.28 12.57 15.52
C LEU A 1 66.26 13.55 14.94
N SER A 2 66.65 14.74 14.48
CA SER A 2 65.76 15.82 14.02
C SER A 2 64.97 15.51 12.73
N VAL A 3 65.56 14.80 11.77
CA VAL A 3 64.91 14.46 10.49
C VAL A 3 63.80 13.42 10.65
N GLY A 4 64.00 12.44 11.55
CA GLY A 4 62.99 11.40 11.82
C GLY A 4 61.73 11.94 12.47
N VAL A 5 61.87 12.88 13.42
CA VAL A 5 60.74 13.57 14.07
C VAL A 5 59.97 14.44 13.07
N TYR A 6 60.66 15.11 12.15
CA TYR A 6 60.04 15.93 11.12
C TYR A 6 59.23 15.09 10.10
N LEU A 7 59.78 13.94 9.67
CA LEU A 7 59.09 13.02 8.76
C LEU A 7 57.86 12.39 9.43
N LEU A 8 57.96 12.00 10.71
CA LEU A 8 56.81 11.49 11.47
C LEU A 8 55.71 12.55 11.63
N GLY A 9 56.09 13.80 11.94
CA GLY A 9 55.15 14.92 12.05
C GLY A 9 54.42 15.22 10.73
N LYS A 10 55.13 15.22 9.60
CA LYS A 10 54.52 15.37 8.27
C LYS A 10 53.60 14.21 7.90
N TYR A 11 53.97 12.97 8.23
CA TYR A 11 53.11 11.80 8.00
C TYR A 11 51.84 11.87 8.85
N GLY A 12 51.96 12.22 10.13
CA GLY A 12 50.82 12.43 11.03
C GLY A 12 49.87 13.53 10.52
N GLN A 13 50.41 14.68 10.09
CA GLN A 13 49.63 15.77 9.54
C GLN A 13 48.93 15.39 8.22
N LYS A 14 49.61 14.65 7.33
CA LYS A 14 49.02 14.14 6.10
C LYS A 14 47.88 13.15 6.41
N LYS A 15 48.08 12.25 7.36
CA LYS A 15 47.10 11.24 7.75
C LYS A 15 45.87 11.87 8.42
N ILE A 16 46.06 12.88 9.28
CA ILE A 16 44.95 13.65 9.86
C ILE A 16 44.16 14.36 8.75
N ARG A 17 44.85 14.99 7.79
CA ARG A 17 44.19 15.64 6.66
C ARG A 17 43.41 14.64 5.79
N GLU A 18 43.99 13.48 5.49
CA GLU A 18 43.32 12.41 4.75
C GLU A 18 42.07 11.91 5.49
N ILE A 19 42.13 11.75 6.82
CA ILE A 19 40.97 11.38 7.64
C ILE A 19 39.89 12.46 7.58
N GLN A 20 40.25 13.74 7.74
CA GLN A 20 39.31 14.86 7.66
C GLN A 20 38.67 14.99 6.27
N GLU A 21 39.46 14.84 5.20
CA GLU A 21 38.97 14.85 3.82
C GLU A 21 38.00 13.69 3.57
N ARG A 22 38.30 12.50 4.12
CA ARG A 22 37.41 11.33 4.03
C ARG A 22 36.10 11.54 4.78
N GLU A 23 36.17 12.00 6.04
CA GLU A 23 34.99 12.29 6.86
C GLU A 23 34.11 13.37 6.21
N ALA A 24 34.70 14.43 5.66
CA ALA A 24 33.97 15.46 4.94
C ALA A 24 33.31 14.92 3.67
N ALA A 25 33.99 14.05 2.91
CA ALA A 25 33.43 13.41 1.73
C ALA A 25 32.26 12.47 2.05
N GLU A 26 32.39 11.66 3.12
CA GLU A 26 31.34 10.77 3.62
C GLU A 26 30.11 11.58 4.07
N TYR A 27 30.33 12.68 4.82
CA TYR A 27 29.26 13.58 5.25
C TYR A 27 28.51 14.21 4.07
N ILE A 28 29.24 14.71 3.04
CA ILE A 28 28.62 15.29 1.84
C ILE A 28 27.82 14.22 1.06
N ALA A 29 28.36 13.01 0.94
CA ALA A 29 27.69 11.91 0.25
C ALA A 29 26.38 11.52 0.95
N GLN A 30 26.41 11.42 2.28
CA GLN A 30 25.23 11.12 3.10
C GLN A 30 24.19 12.24 3.01
N ALA A 31 24.60 13.51 3.13
CA ALA A 31 23.70 14.65 3.00
C ALA A 31 23.03 14.71 1.61
N ARG A 32 23.78 14.43 0.53
CA ARG A 32 23.24 14.36 -0.83
C ARG A 32 22.23 13.22 -0.99
N ARG A 33 22.54 12.05 -0.43
CA ARG A 33 21.65 10.88 -0.44
C ARG A 33 20.35 11.20 0.28
N GLN A 34 20.43 11.77 1.47
CA GLN A 34 19.27 12.16 2.27
C GLN A 34 18.40 13.18 1.55
N TYR A 35 19.00 14.21 0.95
CA TYR A 35 18.26 15.20 0.16
C TYR A 35 17.51 14.56 -1.03
N HIS A 36 18.16 13.64 -1.75
CA HIS A 36 17.51 12.93 -2.86
C HIS A 36 16.39 12.03 -2.36
N PHE A 37 16.58 11.31 -1.25
CA PHE A 37 15.56 10.50 -0.60
C PHE A 37 14.33 11.31 -0.20
N GLU A 38 14.51 12.47 0.44
CA GLU A 38 13.41 13.36 0.85
C GLU A 38 12.64 13.93 -0.35
N SER A 39 13.36 14.26 -1.42
CA SER A 39 12.73 14.63 -2.70
C SER A 39 11.91 13.46 -3.26
N ASN A 40 12.47 12.25 -3.24
CA ASN A 40 11.80 11.03 -3.70
C ASN A 40 10.53 10.72 -2.89
N GLN A 41 10.53 10.94 -1.57
CA GLN A 41 9.35 10.75 -0.74
C GLN A 41 8.23 11.73 -1.08
N ARG A 42 8.58 12.99 -1.40
CA ARG A 42 7.59 13.98 -1.86
C ARG A 42 6.99 13.57 -3.20
N THR A 43 7.81 13.12 -4.14
CA THR A 43 7.32 12.54 -5.41
C THR A 43 6.37 11.38 -5.15
N CYS A 44 6.74 10.43 -4.30
CA CYS A 44 5.88 9.30 -3.95
C CYS A 44 4.54 9.73 -3.34
N ASN A 45 4.53 10.70 -2.43
CA ASN A 45 3.30 11.22 -1.86
C ASN A 45 2.38 11.81 -2.95
N MET A 46 2.95 12.59 -3.87
CA MET A 46 2.19 13.16 -4.99
C MET A 46 1.68 12.09 -5.95
N THR A 47 2.49 11.08 -6.25
CA THR A 47 2.10 9.95 -7.12
C THR A 47 0.93 9.18 -6.52
N VAL A 48 0.99 8.82 -5.23
CA VAL A 48 -0.12 8.16 -4.52
C VAL A 48 -1.40 8.99 -4.66
N LEU A 49 -1.36 10.27 -4.29
CA LEU A 49 -2.54 11.14 -4.36
C LEU A 49 -3.09 11.29 -5.78
N SER A 50 -2.23 11.29 -6.80
CA SER A 50 -2.65 11.36 -8.21
C SER A 50 -3.28 10.07 -8.74
N MET A 51 -2.98 8.92 -8.16
CA MET A 51 -3.50 7.60 -8.58
C MET A 51 -4.77 7.18 -7.81
N LEU A 52 -5.05 7.79 -6.64
CA LEU A 52 -6.27 7.54 -5.88
C LEU A 52 -7.58 7.71 -6.68
N PRO A 53 -7.76 8.75 -7.53
CA PRO A 53 -8.98 8.89 -8.33
C PRO A 53 -9.17 7.70 -9.26
N THR A 54 -8.11 7.25 -9.95
CA THR A 54 -8.15 6.09 -10.84
C THR A 54 -8.55 4.83 -10.09
N LEU A 55 -7.97 4.59 -8.91
CA LEU A 55 -8.32 3.46 -8.06
C LEU A 55 -9.79 3.54 -7.60
N ARG A 56 -10.23 4.71 -7.13
CA ARG A 56 -11.62 4.94 -6.70
C ARG A 56 -12.60 4.67 -7.83
N ASP A 57 -12.33 5.22 -9.01
CA ASP A 57 -13.22 5.11 -10.16
C ASP A 57 -13.30 3.65 -10.66
N ALA A 58 -12.17 2.92 -10.67
CA ALA A 58 -12.14 1.49 -10.96
C ALA A 58 -13.00 0.68 -9.96
N LEU A 59 -12.88 0.98 -8.65
CA LEU A 59 -13.70 0.35 -7.61
C LEU A 59 -15.19 0.67 -7.77
N MET A 60 -15.54 1.94 -8.01
CA MET A 60 -16.93 2.36 -8.20
C MET A 60 -17.54 1.74 -9.46
N HIS A 61 -16.75 1.56 -10.52
CA HIS A 61 -17.20 0.92 -11.75
C HIS A 61 -17.44 -0.59 -11.56
N GLN A 62 -16.47 -1.32 -11.01
CA GLN A 62 -16.56 -2.78 -10.83
C GLN A 62 -17.53 -3.19 -9.71
N LEU A 63 -17.74 -2.32 -8.71
CA LEU A 63 -18.61 -2.55 -7.55
C LEU A 63 -19.68 -1.44 -7.45
N ASN A 64 -20.49 -1.31 -8.50
CA ASN A 64 -21.47 -0.23 -8.66
C ASN A 64 -22.72 -0.41 -7.77
N SER A 65 -22.63 0.01 -6.52
CA SER A 65 -23.74 0.01 -5.55
C SER A 65 -24.82 1.05 -5.86
N GLU A 66 -24.45 2.13 -6.56
CA GLU A 66 -25.31 3.27 -6.87
C GLU A 66 -26.40 2.85 -7.86
N SER A 67 -26.06 1.97 -8.81
CA SER A 67 -27.01 1.33 -9.73
C SER A 67 -28.09 0.53 -8.99
N LEU A 68 -27.69 -0.30 -8.02
CA LEU A 68 -28.61 -1.08 -7.19
C LEU A 68 -29.49 -0.18 -6.31
N THR A 69 -28.89 0.86 -5.73
CA THR A 69 -29.63 1.85 -4.94
C THR A 69 -30.65 2.60 -5.80
N SER A 70 -30.32 2.90 -7.06
CA SER A 70 -31.24 3.50 -8.03
C SER A 70 -32.40 2.56 -8.36
N LEU A 71 -32.12 1.27 -8.61
CA LEU A 71 -33.15 0.26 -8.83
C LEU A 71 -34.11 0.18 -7.64
N LEU A 72 -33.60 0.18 -6.40
CA LEU A 72 -34.42 0.14 -5.18
C LEU A 72 -35.38 1.34 -5.05
N LYS A 73 -34.99 2.53 -5.53
CA LYS A 73 -35.87 3.72 -5.52
C LYS A 73 -37.10 3.54 -6.40
N ASN A 74 -37.00 2.75 -7.46
CA ASN A 74 -38.10 2.47 -8.40
C ASN A 74 -39.07 1.37 -7.91
N ARG A 75 -38.93 0.90 -6.66
CA ARG A 75 -39.78 -0.13 -6.04
C ARG A 75 -39.95 -1.41 -6.90
N PRO A 76 -38.84 -2.10 -7.23
CA PRO A 76 -38.86 -3.29 -8.06
C PRO A 76 -39.51 -4.46 -7.31
N ALA A 77 -40.04 -5.43 -8.05
CA ALA A 77 -40.67 -6.62 -7.47
C ALA A 77 -39.66 -7.48 -6.67
N ASN A 78 -38.43 -7.60 -7.16
CA ASN A 78 -37.34 -8.36 -6.53
C ASN A 78 -36.51 -7.54 -5.53
N LYS A 79 -37.16 -6.70 -4.72
CA LYS A 79 -36.51 -5.80 -3.76
C LYS A 79 -35.53 -6.54 -2.82
N LEU A 80 -35.90 -7.74 -2.34
CA LEU A 80 -35.08 -8.48 -1.39
C LEU A 80 -33.74 -8.92 -2.01
N GLU A 81 -33.78 -9.47 -3.23
CA GLU A 81 -32.58 -9.89 -3.97
C GLU A 81 -31.61 -8.73 -4.16
N ILE A 82 -32.13 -7.56 -4.56
CA ILE A 82 -31.29 -6.36 -4.77
C ILE A 82 -30.64 -5.90 -3.46
N TRP A 83 -31.32 -6.03 -2.31
CA TRP A 83 -30.73 -5.72 -1.01
C TRP A 83 -29.65 -6.74 -0.61
N GLU A 84 -29.82 -8.01 -0.93
CA GLU A 84 -28.80 -9.03 -0.69
C GLU A 84 -27.57 -8.82 -1.58
N ASP A 85 -27.75 -8.42 -2.84
CA ASP A 85 -26.63 -8.01 -3.71
C ASP A 85 -25.94 -6.75 -3.18
N LEU A 86 -26.71 -5.75 -2.74
CA LEU A 86 -26.18 -4.53 -2.16
C LEU A 86 -25.38 -4.82 -0.89
N LYS A 87 -25.83 -5.76 -0.05
CA LYS A 87 -25.08 -6.26 1.11
C LYS A 87 -23.68 -6.72 0.71
N ILE A 88 -23.59 -7.59 -0.29
CA ILE A 88 -22.29 -8.13 -0.73
C ILE A 88 -21.42 -7.04 -1.34
N ILE A 89 -21.96 -6.22 -2.24
CA ILE A 89 -21.21 -5.19 -2.96
C ILE A 89 -20.70 -4.10 -2.01
N SER A 90 -21.52 -3.60 -1.08
CA SER A 90 -21.12 -2.53 -0.16
C SER A 90 -19.98 -2.95 0.78
N PHE A 91 -20.03 -4.17 1.31
CA PHE A 91 -18.93 -4.70 2.14
C PHE A 91 -17.69 -4.98 1.30
N THR A 92 -17.84 -5.63 0.15
CA THR A 92 -16.71 -5.92 -0.75
C THR A 92 -15.99 -4.62 -1.12
N ARG A 93 -16.74 -3.59 -1.53
CA ARG A 93 -16.17 -2.32 -2.00
C ARG A 93 -15.31 -1.63 -0.96
N SER A 94 -15.80 -1.53 0.28
CA SER A 94 -15.06 -0.83 1.34
C SER A 94 -13.86 -1.64 1.84
N ILE A 95 -13.96 -2.98 1.85
CA ILE A 95 -12.85 -3.85 2.22
C ILE A 95 -11.75 -3.82 1.16
N VAL A 96 -12.12 -3.95 -0.12
CA VAL A 96 -11.15 -3.83 -1.23
C VAL A 96 -10.52 -2.44 -1.22
N ALA A 97 -11.29 -1.37 -1.00
CA ALA A 97 -10.75 -0.01 -0.91
C ALA A 97 -9.64 0.11 0.14
N VAL A 98 -9.78 -0.50 1.32
CA VAL A 98 -8.72 -0.52 2.35
C VAL A 98 -7.50 -1.28 1.84
N TYR A 99 -7.68 -2.52 1.33
CA TYR A 99 -6.58 -3.33 0.82
C TYR A 99 -5.82 -2.62 -0.30
N SER A 100 -6.52 -2.21 -1.36
CA SER A 100 -5.91 -1.62 -2.55
C SER A 100 -5.23 -0.28 -2.25
N THR A 101 -5.75 0.50 -1.29
CA THR A 101 -5.11 1.77 -0.88
C THR A 101 -3.83 1.52 -0.11
N CYS A 102 -3.82 0.58 0.85
CA CYS A 102 -2.58 0.20 1.54
C CYS A 102 -1.54 -0.38 0.56
N MET A 103 -1.98 -1.26 -0.32
CA MET A 103 -1.17 -1.85 -1.39
C MET A 103 -0.55 -0.77 -2.29
N LEU A 104 -1.35 0.19 -2.76
CA LEU A 104 -0.88 1.29 -3.61
C LEU A 104 0.21 2.12 -2.91
N VAL A 105 0.01 2.47 -1.64
CA VAL A 105 0.99 3.24 -0.85
C VAL A 105 2.31 2.48 -0.72
N VAL A 106 2.27 1.23 -0.26
CA VAL A 106 3.51 0.48 0.01
C VAL A 106 4.20 0.07 -1.30
N LEU A 107 3.45 -0.30 -2.35
CA LEU A 107 4.03 -0.61 -3.66
C LEU A 107 4.72 0.59 -4.29
N LEU A 108 4.11 1.79 -4.24
CA LEU A 108 4.76 3.00 -4.74
C LEU A 108 5.99 3.37 -3.92
N ARG A 109 6.00 3.11 -2.60
CA ARG A 109 7.21 3.26 -1.78
C ARG A 109 8.31 2.31 -2.24
N VAL A 110 8.01 1.05 -2.54
CA VAL A 110 9.00 0.13 -3.10
C VAL A 110 9.48 0.64 -4.46
N GLN A 111 8.56 0.86 -5.39
CA GLN A 111 8.89 1.19 -6.78
C GLN A 111 9.72 2.46 -6.90
N LEU A 112 9.29 3.55 -6.25
CA LEU A 112 9.97 4.84 -6.33
C LEU A 112 11.30 4.85 -5.60
N ASN A 113 11.47 4.08 -4.53
CA ASN A 113 12.76 4.01 -3.82
C ASN A 113 13.77 3.11 -4.54
N ILE A 114 13.33 2.03 -5.19
CA ILE A 114 14.20 1.26 -6.10
C ILE A 114 14.69 2.16 -7.24
N ILE A 115 13.78 2.71 -8.05
CA ILE A 115 14.19 3.52 -9.22
C ILE A 115 14.93 4.80 -8.80
N GLY A 116 14.54 5.41 -7.69
CA GLY A 116 15.24 6.56 -7.10
C GLY A 116 16.67 6.23 -6.70
N GLY A 117 16.93 5.01 -6.21
CA GLY A 117 18.28 4.53 -5.90
C GLY A 117 19.13 4.38 -7.16
N TYR A 118 18.58 3.79 -8.21
CA TYR A 118 19.24 3.70 -9.52
C TYR A 118 19.56 5.07 -10.12
N ILE A 119 18.61 6.01 -10.07
CA ILE A 119 18.80 7.40 -10.54
C ILE A 119 19.91 8.08 -9.72
N TYR A 120 19.97 7.86 -8.41
CA TYR A 120 21.03 8.40 -7.57
C TYR A 120 22.41 7.85 -7.98
N LEU A 121 22.51 6.54 -8.25
CA LEU A 121 23.75 5.91 -8.72
C LEU A 121 24.19 6.44 -10.09
N ASP A 122 23.26 6.59 -11.03
CA ASP A 122 23.54 7.16 -12.36
C ASP A 122 24.09 8.59 -12.24
N ASN A 123 23.46 9.43 -11.40
CA ASN A 123 23.91 10.79 -11.14
C ASN A 123 25.31 10.83 -10.48
N ALA A 124 25.62 9.86 -9.61
CA ALA A 124 26.94 9.75 -8.98
C ALA A 124 28.03 9.23 -9.95
N ALA A 125 27.66 8.34 -10.87
CA ALA A 125 28.56 7.73 -11.86
C ALA A 125 28.89 8.68 -13.02
N LEU A 126 27.94 9.54 -13.43
CA LEU A 126 28.16 10.61 -14.40
C LEU A 126 29.27 11.57 -13.96
N CYS A 127 29.41 11.82 -12.66
CA CYS A 127 30.51 12.61 -12.11
C CYS A 127 31.88 11.90 -12.18
N LYS A 128 31.90 10.58 -12.41
CA LYS A 128 33.11 9.76 -12.25
C LYS A 128 33.70 9.23 -13.56
N ASN A 129 32.94 8.72 -14.55
CA ASN A 129 33.53 8.15 -15.79
C ASN A 129 32.53 7.83 -16.95
N GLY A 130 31.52 8.66 -17.24
CA GLY A 130 30.76 8.58 -18.51
C GLY A 130 30.11 7.22 -18.84
N THR A 131 29.77 6.43 -17.83
CA THR A 131 29.08 5.15 -18.00
C THR A 131 27.67 5.35 -18.53
N THR A 132 27.18 4.39 -19.32
CA THR A 132 25.78 4.36 -19.74
C THR A 132 24.87 4.31 -18.51
N PRO A 133 23.81 5.16 -18.45
CA PRO A 133 22.89 5.16 -17.32
C PRO A 133 22.17 3.82 -17.21
N LEU A 134 22.02 3.32 -15.98
CA LEU A 134 21.30 2.09 -15.67
C LEU A 134 19.78 2.27 -15.79
N ALA A 135 19.27 3.46 -15.47
CA ALA A 135 17.86 3.79 -15.50
C ALA A 135 17.59 5.06 -16.34
N PRO A 136 17.77 5.02 -17.67
CA PRO A 136 17.35 6.12 -18.55
C PRO A 136 15.83 6.34 -18.48
N PRO A 137 15.31 7.50 -18.94
CA PRO A 137 13.89 7.84 -18.82
C PRO A 137 12.93 6.79 -19.40
N GLU A 138 13.31 6.11 -20.48
CA GLU A 138 12.52 5.04 -21.10
C GLU A 138 12.35 3.84 -20.16
N VAL A 139 13.42 3.42 -19.49
CA VAL A 139 13.40 2.34 -18.48
C VAL A 139 12.58 2.77 -17.26
N GLN A 140 12.75 4.01 -16.79
CA GLN A 140 11.96 4.54 -15.67
C GLN A 140 10.45 4.49 -15.97
N GLN A 141 10.04 4.96 -17.16
CA GLN A 141 8.64 4.98 -17.57
C GLN A 141 8.10 3.55 -17.74
N GLN A 142 8.84 2.66 -18.40
CA GLN A 142 8.42 1.27 -18.60
C GLN A 142 8.28 0.55 -17.26
N TYR A 143 9.26 0.66 -16.36
CA TYR A 143 9.22 0.08 -15.03
C TYR A 143 8.03 0.58 -14.20
N LEU A 144 7.84 1.90 -14.12
CA LEU A 144 6.75 2.49 -13.33
C LEU A 144 5.36 2.18 -13.91
N SER A 145 5.26 1.77 -15.19
CA SER A 145 4.00 1.33 -15.78
C SER A 145 3.49 0.00 -15.21
N SER A 146 4.33 -0.78 -14.52
CA SER A 146 3.92 -2.04 -13.85
C SER A 146 2.86 -1.83 -12.77
N ILE A 147 2.70 -0.61 -12.23
CA ILE A 147 1.61 -0.25 -11.31
C ILE A 147 0.21 -0.52 -11.91
N GLN A 148 0.10 -0.62 -13.24
CA GLN A 148 -1.14 -0.92 -13.93
C GLN A 148 -1.73 -2.28 -13.53
N HIS A 149 -0.91 -3.26 -13.11
CA HIS A 149 -1.43 -4.54 -12.63
C HIS A 149 -2.30 -4.37 -11.39
N LEU A 150 -1.80 -3.65 -10.37
CA LEU A 150 -2.58 -3.34 -9.16
C LEU A 150 -3.85 -2.54 -9.47
N LEU A 151 -3.83 -1.69 -10.50
CA LEU A 151 -5.00 -0.87 -10.90
C LEU A 151 -5.88 -1.57 -11.95
N GLY A 152 -5.53 -2.79 -12.36
CA GLY A 152 -6.17 -3.57 -13.43
C GLY A 152 -6.48 -4.98 -12.95
N ASP A 153 -5.82 -5.98 -13.55
CA ASP A 153 -6.12 -7.41 -13.32
C ASP A 153 -5.96 -7.80 -11.84
N GLY A 154 -4.91 -7.31 -11.17
CA GLY A 154 -4.70 -7.54 -9.73
C GLY A 154 -5.84 -7.00 -8.86
N LEU A 155 -6.42 -5.84 -9.23
CA LEU A 155 -7.60 -5.31 -8.53
C LEU A 155 -8.83 -6.19 -8.76
N THR A 156 -9.06 -6.62 -10.00
CA THR A 156 -10.21 -7.46 -10.36
C THR A 156 -10.16 -8.80 -9.65
N GLU A 157 -8.97 -9.40 -9.52
CA GLU A 157 -8.78 -10.62 -8.76
C GLU A 157 -8.99 -10.40 -7.25
N LEU A 158 -8.42 -9.33 -6.69
CA LEU A 158 -8.64 -8.95 -5.29
C LEU A 158 -10.14 -8.75 -5.00
N ILE A 159 -10.86 -8.06 -5.88
CA ILE A 159 -12.32 -7.90 -5.79
C ILE A 159 -13.01 -9.27 -5.76
N THR A 160 -12.60 -10.20 -6.62
CA THR A 160 -13.18 -11.53 -6.70
C THR A 160 -13.00 -12.31 -5.40
N ILE A 161 -11.78 -12.36 -4.88
CA ILE A 161 -11.46 -13.09 -3.63
C ILE A 161 -12.15 -12.45 -2.43
N VAL A 162 -12.12 -11.12 -2.31
CA VAL A 162 -12.83 -10.42 -1.22
C VAL A 162 -14.33 -10.63 -1.33
N LYS A 163 -14.92 -10.58 -2.53
CA LYS A 163 -16.36 -10.83 -2.72
C LYS A 163 -16.76 -12.23 -2.28
N GLN A 164 -15.94 -13.25 -2.60
CA GLN A 164 -16.15 -14.62 -2.14
C GLN A 164 -16.08 -14.71 -0.61
N ALA A 165 -15.10 -14.07 0.02
CA ALA A 165 -14.95 -14.04 1.48
C ALA A 165 -16.13 -13.33 2.16
N VAL A 166 -16.57 -12.18 1.64
CA VAL A 166 -17.76 -11.45 2.11
C VAL A 166 -19.00 -12.32 1.98
N HIS A 167 -19.18 -13.02 0.86
CA HIS A 167 -20.31 -13.93 0.67
C HIS A 167 -20.27 -15.10 1.67
N LYS A 168 -19.10 -15.68 1.94
CA LYS A 168 -18.91 -16.75 2.94
C LYS A 168 -19.30 -16.29 4.35
N VAL A 169 -19.00 -15.04 4.71
CA VAL A 169 -19.23 -14.50 6.06
C VAL A 169 -20.62 -13.90 6.25
N PHE A 170 -21.14 -13.17 5.26
CA PHE A 170 -22.40 -12.42 5.35
C PHE A 170 -23.56 -13.04 4.56
N GLY A 171 -23.31 -13.99 3.66
CA GLY A 171 -24.32 -14.52 2.73
C GLY A 171 -25.57 -15.04 3.44
N SER A 172 -25.40 -15.84 4.49
CA SER A 172 -26.49 -16.42 5.29
C SER A 172 -27.07 -15.48 6.36
N ILE A 173 -26.45 -14.31 6.59
CA ILE A 173 -26.92 -13.37 7.62
C ILE A 173 -28.08 -12.55 7.05
N SER A 174 -29.23 -12.64 7.73
CA SER A 174 -30.43 -11.87 7.37
C SER A 174 -30.20 -10.37 7.49
N LEU A 175 -30.75 -9.60 6.56
CA LEU A 175 -30.78 -8.13 6.59
C LEU A 175 -31.39 -7.53 7.88
N LYS A 176 -32.23 -8.31 8.59
CA LYS A 176 -32.84 -7.90 9.87
C LYS A 176 -31.96 -8.19 11.08
N HIS A 177 -30.96 -9.05 10.94
CA HIS A 177 -30.05 -9.39 12.02
C HIS A 177 -29.32 -8.13 12.50
N THR A 178 -29.30 -7.93 13.81
CA THR A 178 -28.63 -6.80 14.43
C THR A 178 -27.21 -7.18 14.78
N LEU A 179 -26.25 -6.31 14.47
CA LEU A 179 -24.85 -6.46 14.85
C LEU A 179 -24.43 -5.24 15.66
N SER A 180 -23.67 -5.47 16.72
CA SER A 180 -22.88 -4.46 17.42
C SER A 180 -21.61 -4.12 16.64
N LEU A 181 -20.93 -3.02 17.02
CA LEU A 181 -19.65 -2.65 16.42
C LEU A 181 -18.57 -3.73 16.62
N LEU A 182 -18.56 -4.38 17.80
CA LEU A 182 -17.62 -5.46 18.12
C LEU A 182 -17.87 -6.71 17.26
N GLU A 183 -19.14 -7.07 17.03
CA GLU A 183 -19.49 -8.18 16.15
C GLU A 183 -19.13 -7.85 14.69
N LEU A 184 -19.35 -6.61 14.25
CA LEU A 184 -18.92 -6.14 12.94
C LEU A 184 -17.39 -6.22 12.77
N GLU A 185 -16.63 -5.78 13.76
CA GLU A 185 -15.17 -5.94 13.80
C GLU A 185 -14.77 -7.41 13.66
N GLN A 186 -15.45 -8.32 14.38
CA GLN A 186 -15.18 -9.74 14.29
C GLN A 186 -15.47 -10.29 12.88
N LYS A 187 -16.57 -9.85 12.23
CA LYS A 187 -16.86 -10.23 10.84
C LYS A 187 -15.81 -9.73 9.86
N LEU A 188 -15.29 -8.52 10.05
CA LEU A 188 -14.17 -8.00 9.24
C LEU A 188 -12.92 -8.86 9.45
N LYS A 189 -12.58 -9.22 10.70
CA LYS A 189 -11.46 -10.13 11.00
C LYS A 189 -11.63 -11.50 10.33
N ASP A 190 -12.84 -12.04 10.33
CA ASP A 190 -13.13 -13.33 9.67
C ASP A 190 -12.96 -13.25 8.15
N ILE A 191 -13.37 -12.15 7.52
CA ILE A 191 -13.11 -11.89 6.09
C ILE A 191 -11.61 -11.79 5.83
N ARG A 192 -10.88 -11.00 6.63
CA ARG A 192 -9.43 -10.85 6.49
C ARG A 192 -8.69 -12.18 6.60
N LYS A 193 -9.08 -13.06 7.52
CA LYS A 193 -8.51 -14.41 7.62
C LYS A 193 -8.62 -15.19 6.32
N VAL A 194 -9.78 -15.13 5.65
CA VAL A 194 -10.01 -15.83 4.37
C VAL A 194 -9.20 -15.21 3.22
N VAL A 195 -9.04 -13.88 3.21
CA VAL A 195 -8.31 -13.17 2.15
C VAL A 195 -6.80 -13.31 2.30
N GLU A 196 -6.30 -13.24 3.53
CA GLU A 196 -4.86 -13.20 3.84
C GLU A 196 -4.24 -14.60 4.04
N HIS A 197 -5.05 -15.65 4.17
CA HIS A 197 -4.57 -17.03 4.33
C HIS A 197 -5.16 -17.93 3.25
N LYS A 198 -4.30 -18.69 2.55
CA LYS A 198 -4.76 -19.74 1.64
C LYS A 198 -5.17 -20.98 2.45
N ASP A 199 -6.37 -21.52 2.19
CA ASP A 199 -6.86 -22.80 2.74
C ASP A 199 -6.10 -24.02 2.18
N SER A 200 -5.27 -23.85 1.16
CA SER A 200 -4.51 -24.95 0.53
C SER A 200 -3.22 -25.22 1.30
N GLY A 201 -3.03 -26.45 1.79
CA GLY A 201 -1.86 -26.95 2.52
C GLY A 201 -0.49 -26.92 1.79
N GLN A 202 -0.32 -26.04 0.81
CA GLN A 202 0.97 -25.63 0.29
C GLN A 202 1.45 -24.42 1.09
N ILE A 203 2.60 -24.58 1.74
CA ILE A 203 3.32 -23.50 2.39
C ILE A 203 3.82 -22.57 1.28
N ALA A 204 3.01 -21.57 0.90
CA ALA A 204 3.54 -20.47 0.10
C ALA A 204 4.59 -19.76 0.95
N SER A 205 5.79 -19.58 0.41
CA SER A 205 6.92 -18.99 1.16
C SER A 205 6.72 -17.49 1.44
N TYR A 206 5.71 -16.86 0.82
CA TYR A 206 5.41 -15.44 0.87
C TYR A 206 3.90 -15.18 0.94
N SER A 207 3.54 -13.94 1.28
CA SER A 207 2.14 -13.52 1.47
C SER A 207 1.33 -13.65 0.17
N PRO A 208 0.09 -14.19 0.22
CA PRO A 208 -0.76 -14.27 -0.97
C PRO A 208 -1.15 -12.88 -1.51
N LEU A 209 -0.96 -11.83 -0.72
CA LEU A 209 -1.27 -10.46 -1.12
C LEU A 209 -0.34 -9.92 -2.22
N CYS A 210 0.87 -10.48 -2.36
CA CYS A 210 1.85 -10.00 -3.34
C CYS A 210 1.39 -10.23 -4.79
N HIS A 211 0.57 -11.27 -5.01
CA HIS A 211 0.01 -11.61 -6.33
C HIS A 211 -0.87 -10.48 -6.92
N TYR A 212 -1.53 -9.71 -6.05
CA TYR A 212 -2.35 -8.57 -6.49
C TYR A 212 -1.52 -7.33 -6.83
N LEU A 213 -0.25 -7.28 -6.43
CA LEU A 213 0.65 -6.12 -6.60
C LEU A 213 1.44 -6.20 -7.90
N MET A 214 1.84 -7.40 -8.30
CA MET A 214 2.64 -7.63 -9.49
C MET A 214 2.28 -8.99 -10.11
N PRO A 215 2.32 -9.15 -11.45
CA PRO A 215 2.13 -10.46 -12.05
C PRO A 215 3.23 -11.44 -11.66
N ASP A 216 2.87 -12.72 -11.66
CA ASP A 216 3.82 -13.82 -11.44
C ASP A 216 4.93 -13.80 -12.51
N GLU A 217 6.10 -14.33 -12.18
CA GLU A 217 7.26 -14.33 -13.09
C GLU A 217 6.99 -15.13 -14.36
N GLU A 218 6.18 -16.19 -14.26
CA GLU A 218 5.79 -17.07 -15.36
C GLU A 218 4.81 -16.40 -16.34
N ASN A 219 4.21 -15.27 -15.98
CA ASN A 219 3.28 -14.57 -16.85
C ASN A 219 4.02 -13.87 -18.02
N PRO A 220 3.40 -13.75 -19.20
CA PRO A 220 4.04 -13.10 -20.35
C PRO A 220 4.52 -11.68 -20.02
N LEU A 221 5.76 -11.33 -20.42
CA LEU A 221 6.38 -10.03 -20.13
C LEU A 221 5.49 -8.83 -20.47
N ALA A 222 4.75 -8.90 -21.58
CA ALA A 222 3.83 -7.84 -22.01
C ALA A 222 2.73 -7.50 -20.99
N THR A 223 2.44 -8.40 -20.05
CA THR A 223 1.48 -8.17 -18.95
C THR A 223 2.14 -7.57 -17.70
N GLN A 224 3.46 -7.62 -17.58
CA GLN A 224 4.21 -7.14 -16.42
C GLN A 224 4.50 -5.64 -16.48
N ALA A 225 4.69 -5.08 -17.68
CA ALA A 225 4.82 -3.65 -17.91
C ALA A 225 4.46 -3.30 -19.36
N CYS A 226 4.10 -2.03 -19.59
CA CYS A 226 3.67 -1.54 -20.90
C CYS A 226 4.78 -1.71 -21.96
N GLY A 227 4.50 -2.54 -22.98
CA GLY A 227 5.42 -2.78 -24.09
C GLY A 227 6.69 -3.55 -23.72
N LEU A 228 6.70 -4.28 -22.59
CA LEU A 228 7.87 -5.03 -22.13
C LEU A 228 8.18 -6.22 -23.03
N THR A 229 9.45 -6.34 -23.41
CA THR A 229 10.00 -7.43 -24.22
C THR A 229 11.26 -8.01 -23.58
N GLU A 230 11.70 -9.18 -24.05
CA GLU A 230 12.94 -9.84 -23.58
C GLU A 230 14.21 -8.99 -23.76
N ARG A 231 14.15 -7.94 -24.60
CA ARG A 231 15.28 -7.04 -24.84
C ARG A 231 15.44 -5.99 -23.74
N ASP A 232 14.41 -5.76 -22.93
CA ASP A 232 14.36 -4.71 -21.92
C ASP A 232 14.98 -5.19 -20.60
N ILE A 233 16.23 -5.65 -20.67
CA ILE A 233 16.95 -6.33 -19.59
C ILE A 233 16.98 -5.50 -18.30
N ALA A 234 17.15 -4.18 -18.41
CA ALA A 234 17.17 -3.27 -17.26
C ALA A 234 15.80 -3.23 -16.54
N THR A 235 14.70 -3.13 -17.29
CA THR A 235 13.34 -3.14 -16.74
C THR A 235 13.02 -4.48 -16.11
N ILE A 236 13.37 -5.59 -16.77
CA ILE A 236 13.18 -6.95 -16.22
C ILE A 236 13.94 -7.11 -14.89
N LYS A 237 15.18 -6.60 -14.81
CA LYS A 237 15.95 -6.62 -13.56
C LYS A 237 15.25 -5.86 -12.44
N LEU A 238 14.76 -4.65 -12.71
CA LEU A 238 14.04 -3.83 -11.73
C LEU A 238 12.74 -4.51 -11.25
N LEU A 239 12.01 -5.18 -12.15
CA LEU A 239 10.81 -5.95 -11.80
C LEU A 239 11.15 -7.15 -10.91
N ASN A 240 12.24 -7.86 -11.20
CA ASN A 240 12.67 -8.98 -10.36
C ASN A 240 13.12 -8.50 -8.97
N GLU A 241 13.90 -7.42 -8.88
CA GLU A 241 14.27 -6.82 -7.60
C GLU A 241 13.06 -6.30 -6.81
N THR A 242 12.02 -5.86 -7.52
CA THR A 242 10.73 -5.51 -6.91
C THR A 242 10.05 -6.75 -6.35
N ARG A 243 10.00 -7.85 -7.11
CA ARG A 243 9.43 -9.13 -6.65
C ARG A 243 10.10 -9.60 -5.36
N ASP A 244 11.43 -9.62 -5.35
CA ASP A 244 12.23 -9.98 -4.17
C ASP A 244 11.87 -9.10 -2.96
N MET A 245 11.68 -7.80 -3.18
CA MET A 245 11.30 -6.88 -2.12
C MET A 245 9.86 -7.12 -1.63
N LEU A 246 8.90 -7.39 -2.53
CA LEU A 246 7.51 -7.70 -2.18
C LEU A 246 7.38 -9.03 -1.44
N GLU A 247 8.25 -10.00 -1.71
CA GLU A 247 8.28 -11.29 -1.03
C GLU A 247 9.04 -11.25 0.30
N SER A 248 9.70 -10.13 0.63
CA SER A 248 10.46 -9.97 1.86
C SER A 248 9.56 -9.93 3.12
N PRO A 249 10.06 -10.42 4.28
CA PRO A 249 9.33 -10.32 5.55
C PRO A 249 9.12 -8.87 6.00
N ASP A 250 10.04 -7.96 5.64
CA ASP A 250 9.94 -6.53 5.96
C ASP A 250 8.75 -5.90 5.24
N PHE A 251 8.60 -6.17 3.93
CA PHE A 251 7.44 -5.73 3.17
C PHE A 251 6.13 -6.28 3.76
N SER A 252 6.09 -7.58 4.07
CA SER A 252 4.91 -8.21 4.67
C SER A 252 4.53 -7.57 6.01
N THR A 253 5.52 -7.22 6.83
CA THR A 253 5.31 -6.57 8.14
C THR A 253 4.73 -5.16 7.96
N VAL A 254 5.28 -4.38 7.04
CA VAL A 254 4.83 -3.02 6.76
C VAL A 254 3.43 -3.02 6.17
N LEU A 255 3.15 -3.87 5.18
CA LEU A 255 1.82 -4.00 4.59
C LEU A 255 0.79 -4.44 5.63
N SER A 256 1.12 -5.43 6.47
CA SER A 256 0.24 -5.88 7.57
C SER A 256 -0.06 -4.74 8.54
N THR A 257 0.94 -3.92 8.89
CA THR A 257 0.77 -2.74 9.75
C THR A 257 -0.16 -1.71 9.11
N CYS A 258 0.02 -1.40 7.83
CA CYS A 258 -0.87 -0.51 7.08
C CYS A 258 -2.31 -1.03 7.03
N LEU A 259 -2.50 -2.32 6.76
CA LEU A 259 -3.82 -2.95 6.72
C LEU A 259 -4.51 -2.90 8.08
N ASN A 260 -3.79 -3.23 9.17
CA ASN A 260 -4.32 -3.14 10.53
C ASN A 260 -4.79 -1.72 10.84
N ARG A 261 -3.96 -0.71 10.52
CA ARG A 261 -4.35 0.70 10.69
C ARG A 261 -5.57 1.07 9.85
N GLY A 262 -5.65 0.61 8.61
CA GLY A 262 -6.78 0.90 7.72
C GLY A 262 -8.09 0.26 8.13
N PHE A 263 -8.08 -0.98 8.59
CA PHE A 263 -9.28 -1.61 9.13
C PHE A 263 -9.71 -1.01 10.47
N SER A 264 -8.77 -0.60 11.33
CA SER A 264 -9.09 0.18 12.54
C SER A 264 -9.75 1.50 12.17
N GLN A 265 -9.18 2.26 11.22
CA GLN A 265 -9.76 3.53 10.78
C GLN A 265 -11.16 3.36 10.15
N LEU A 266 -11.36 2.30 9.36
CA LEU A 266 -12.67 1.96 8.82
C LEU A 266 -13.70 1.75 9.94
N LEU A 267 -13.34 1.00 10.98
CA LEU A 267 -14.21 0.80 12.14
C LEU A 267 -14.45 2.08 12.94
N ASP A 268 -13.42 2.89 13.15
CA ASP A 268 -13.52 4.17 13.85
C ASP A 268 -14.50 5.12 13.12
N ASN A 269 -14.42 5.18 11.80
CA ASN A 269 -15.36 5.94 10.97
C ASN A 269 -16.80 5.40 11.08
N MET A 270 -16.97 4.09 11.23
CA MET A 270 -18.29 3.49 11.40
C MET A 270 -18.82 3.68 12.83
N ALA A 271 -17.96 3.81 13.83
CA ALA A 271 -18.33 3.87 15.25
C ALA A 271 -19.25 5.05 15.58
N GLU A 272 -19.17 6.16 14.84
CA GLU A 272 -20.05 7.31 15.03
C GLU A 272 -21.54 6.99 14.83
N PHE A 273 -21.85 5.98 14.00
CA PHE A 273 -23.21 5.55 13.72
C PHE A 273 -23.74 4.52 14.73
N PHE A 274 -22.87 3.95 15.58
CA PHE A 274 -23.23 3.02 16.65
C PHE A 274 -23.37 3.73 18.00
N ARG A 275 -23.83 4.99 18.00
CA ARG A 275 -24.07 5.77 19.22
C ARG A 275 -25.55 5.71 19.62
N PRO A 276 -25.86 5.69 20.93
CA PRO A 276 -27.25 5.77 21.39
C PRO A 276 -27.89 7.07 20.90
N THR A 277 -29.16 7.03 20.51
CA THR A 277 -29.90 8.25 20.18
C THR A 277 -30.17 9.02 21.48
N GLU A 278 -30.34 10.35 21.45
CA GLU A 278 -30.70 11.13 22.65
C GLU A 278 -31.96 10.60 23.36
N GLN A 279 -32.86 9.93 22.62
CA GLN A 279 -34.02 9.24 23.16
C GLN A 279 -33.67 8.01 24.03
N ASP A 280 -32.61 7.26 23.72
CA ASP A 280 -32.18 6.07 24.48
C ASP A 280 -31.55 6.46 25.83
N LEU A 281 -30.86 7.61 25.87
CA LEU A 281 -30.23 8.17 27.08
C LEU A 281 -31.27 8.62 28.12
N SER A 282 -32.51 8.94 27.69
CA SER A 282 -33.58 9.38 28.58
C SER A 282 -34.28 8.25 29.34
N GLN A 283 -34.19 6.99 28.85
CA GLN A 283 -34.88 5.84 29.46
C GLN A 283 -34.00 5.00 30.37
N ASN A 284 -32.67 5.03 30.21
CA ASN A 284 -31.74 4.24 31.02
C ASN A 284 -30.62 5.12 31.57
N GLY A 285 -30.79 5.64 32.79
CA GLY A 285 -29.83 6.47 33.51
C GLY A 285 -28.56 5.75 34.01
N SER A 286 -27.95 4.90 33.20
CA SER A 286 -26.70 4.21 33.53
C SER A 286 -25.61 4.48 32.48
N VAL A 287 -24.50 5.02 32.97
CA VAL A 287 -23.32 5.50 32.22
C VAL A 287 -22.53 4.36 31.53
N ASN A 288 -22.98 3.10 31.64
CA ASN A 288 -22.34 1.93 31.04
C ASN A 288 -22.91 1.51 29.67
N SER A 289 -23.82 2.29 29.08
CA SER A 289 -24.58 1.89 27.87
C SER A 289 -23.91 2.20 26.52
N LEU A 290 -22.61 2.55 26.52
CA LEU A 290 -21.86 2.88 25.29
C LEU A 290 -21.42 1.64 24.48
N SER A 291 -21.41 0.46 25.10
CA SER A 291 -20.79 -0.75 24.54
C SER A 291 -21.75 -1.74 23.86
N SER A 292 -23.04 -1.43 23.67
CA SER A 292 -23.99 -2.43 23.14
C SER A 292 -25.04 -1.89 22.16
N VAL A 293 -24.79 -0.75 21.49
CA VAL A 293 -25.68 -0.33 20.40
C VAL A 293 -25.50 -1.30 19.24
N SER A 294 -26.61 -1.91 18.82
CA SER A 294 -26.64 -2.85 17.70
C SER A 294 -27.55 -2.32 16.60
N LEU A 295 -27.10 -2.42 15.36
CA LEU A 295 -27.84 -1.95 14.19
C LEU A 295 -28.27 -3.13 13.33
N PRO A 296 -29.51 -3.15 12.81
CA PRO A 296 -29.89 -4.09 11.76
C PRO A 296 -28.92 -3.98 10.58
N LEU A 297 -28.54 -5.10 9.99
CA LEU A 297 -27.60 -5.14 8.87
C LEU A 297 -28.04 -4.26 7.69
N ALA A 298 -29.34 -4.18 7.41
CA ALA A 298 -29.90 -3.26 6.42
C ALA A 298 -29.55 -1.78 6.66
N LYS A 299 -29.33 -1.36 7.92
CA LYS A 299 -28.85 -0.02 8.28
C LYS A 299 -27.33 0.12 8.22
N ILE A 300 -26.59 -0.97 8.42
CA ILE A 300 -25.12 -0.99 8.32
C ILE A 300 -24.67 -0.88 6.86
N ILE A 301 -25.41 -1.50 5.93
CA ILE A 301 -25.11 -1.47 4.48
C ILE A 301 -24.84 -0.06 3.95
N PRO A 302 -25.75 0.94 4.09
CA PRO A 302 -25.47 2.28 3.59
C PRO A 302 -24.29 2.97 4.30
N ILE A 303 -24.06 2.68 5.59
CA ILE A 303 -22.93 3.22 6.35
C ILE A 303 -21.60 2.73 5.77
N ILE A 304 -21.46 1.40 5.61
CA ILE A 304 -20.23 0.84 5.05
C ILE A 304 -20.07 1.22 3.59
N ASN A 305 -21.16 1.31 2.82
CA ASN A 305 -21.13 1.68 1.41
C ASN A 305 -20.52 3.07 1.15
N GLY A 306 -20.73 4.00 2.08
CA GLY A 306 -20.20 5.37 2.01
C GLY A 306 -18.71 5.49 2.36
N GLN A 307 -18.11 4.45 2.97
CA GLN A 307 -16.72 4.52 3.45
C GLN A 307 -15.69 4.69 2.33
N ILE A 308 -16.00 4.28 1.10
CA ILE A 308 -15.12 4.50 -0.07
C ILE A 308 -14.76 5.97 -0.27
N HIS A 309 -15.66 6.90 0.05
CA HIS A 309 -15.40 8.33 -0.09
C HIS A 309 -14.47 8.88 1.00
N SER A 310 -14.32 8.18 2.13
CA SER A 310 -13.33 8.51 3.17
C SER A 310 -12.00 7.81 2.90
N VAL A 311 -12.04 6.52 2.58
CA VAL A 311 -10.86 5.68 2.34
C VAL A 311 -10.09 6.11 1.09
N CYS A 312 -10.79 6.45 0.00
CA CYS A 312 -10.20 6.86 -1.28
C CYS A 312 -10.46 8.35 -1.59
N SER A 313 -10.30 9.24 -0.62
CA SER A 313 -10.45 10.69 -0.84
C SER A 313 -9.12 11.38 -1.18
N GLU A 314 -9.16 12.23 -2.21
CA GLU A 314 -8.08 13.09 -2.72
C GLU A 314 -7.88 14.33 -1.85
N THR A 315 -8.99 14.92 -1.36
CA THR A 315 -8.94 15.83 -0.22
C THR A 315 -8.24 15.10 0.91
N PRO A 316 -7.38 15.76 1.71
CA PRO A 316 -6.60 15.14 2.78
C PRO A 316 -7.52 14.30 3.69
N SER A 317 -7.69 13.04 3.31
CA SER A 317 -8.41 12.07 4.08
C SER A 317 -7.42 11.68 5.15
N HIS A 318 -7.87 11.72 6.41
CA HIS A 318 -7.03 11.27 7.51
C HIS A 318 -6.41 9.91 7.21
N PHE A 319 -7.13 9.02 6.50
CA PHE A 319 -6.62 7.70 6.18
C PHE A 319 -5.36 7.69 5.29
N VAL A 320 -5.40 8.24 4.07
CA VAL A 320 -4.23 8.15 3.17
C VAL A 320 -3.07 8.98 3.72
N GLN A 321 -3.36 10.14 4.31
CA GLN A 321 -2.31 10.95 4.93
C GLN A 321 -1.66 10.25 6.11
N ASP A 322 -2.43 9.58 6.95
CA ASP A 322 -1.91 8.76 8.05
C ASP A 322 -0.96 7.71 7.49
N LEU A 323 -1.37 6.95 6.45
CA LEU A 323 -0.49 5.95 5.81
C LEU A 323 0.80 6.56 5.26
N LEU A 324 0.72 7.72 4.59
CA LEU A 324 1.90 8.40 4.04
C LEU A 324 2.84 8.95 5.12
N MET A 325 2.30 9.23 6.32
CA MET A 325 3.05 9.81 7.43
C MET A 325 3.54 8.79 8.45
N MET A 326 3.07 7.54 8.39
CA MET A 326 3.52 6.42 9.25
C MET A 326 5.04 6.25 9.22
N GLU A 327 5.63 6.21 10.41
CA GLU A 327 7.08 6.05 10.62
C GLU A 327 7.58 4.72 10.05
N GLN A 328 6.85 3.62 10.30
CA GLN A 328 7.21 2.29 9.80
C GLN A 328 7.30 2.23 8.26
N VAL A 329 6.43 2.98 7.56
CA VAL A 329 6.45 3.07 6.10
C VAL A 329 7.64 3.90 5.62
N LYS A 330 7.98 4.97 6.34
CA LYS A 330 9.13 5.84 6.03
C LYS A 330 10.46 5.13 6.27
N ASP A 331 10.58 4.40 7.37
CA ASP A 331 11.78 3.63 7.72
C ASP A 331 12.01 2.51 6.71
N PHE A 332 10.95 1.77 6.35
CA PHE A 332 11.03 0.79 5.28
C PHE A 332 11.45 1.41 3.94
N ALA A 333 10.86 2.55 3.57
CA ALA A 333 11.23 3.27 2.36
C ALA A 333 12.71 3.72 2.38
N ALA A 334 13.22 4.14 3.54
CA ALA A 334 14.63 4.50 3.71
C ALA A 334 15.54 3.28 3.53
N ASN A 335 15.19 2.13 4.12
CA ASN A 335 15.94 0.89 3.96
C ASN A 335 15.98 0.43 2.49
N VAL A 336 14.84 0.44 1.80
CA VAL A 336 14.78 0.14 0.36
C VAL A 336 15.68 1.11 -0.40
N TYR A 337 15.50 2.42 -0.19
CA TYR A 337 16.29 3.42 -0.90
C TYR A 337 17.80 3.27 -0.65
N GLU A 338 18.22 3.00 0.59
CA GLU A 338 19.62 2.78 0.93
C GLU A 338 20.19 1.54 0.24
N ALA A 339 19.45 0.44 0.21
CA ALA A 339 19.86 -0.80 -0.45
C ALA A 339 20.10 -0.60 -1.96
N PHE A 340 19.27 0.19 -2.63
CA PHE A 340 19.36 0.44 -4.07
C PHE A 340 20.18 1.69 -4.45
N SER A 341 20.58 2.53 -3.49
CA SER A 341 21.40 3.74 -3.72
C SER A 341 22.85 3.61 -3.23
N THR A 342 23.20 2.46 -2.64
CA THR A 342 24.57 2.15 -2.26
C THR A 342 25.23 1.40 -3.40
N PRO A 343 26.40 1.84 -3.90
CA PRO A 343 27.13 1.07 -4.89
C PRO A 343 27.40 -0.31 -4.28
N GLN A 344 26.89 -1.37 -4.91
CA GLN A 344 27.29 -2.72 -4.54
C GLN A 344 28.82 -2.73 -4.66
N GLN A 345 29.53 -2.86 -3.54
CA GLN A 345 30.88 -3.39 -3.61
C GLN A 345 30.69 -4.73 -4.32
N LEU A 346 31.22 -4.83 -5.53
CA LEU A 346 31.42 -6.10 -6.20
C LEU A 346 32.28 -6.96 -5.26
N GLU A 347 31.67 -7.61 -4.28
CA GLU A 347 32.24 -8.78 -3.63
C GLU A 347 32.08 -9.94 -4.61
N LYS A 348 32.97 -9.94 -5.61
CA LYS A 348 33.76 -11.10 -6.05
C LYS A 348 34.74 -10.72 -7.14
#